data_AF-A0A852M624-F1
#
_entry.id   AF-A0A852M624-F1
#
_cell.length_a   1.000
_cell.length_b   1.000
_cell.length_c   1.000
_cell.angle_alpha   90.00
_cell.angle_beta   90.00
_cell.angle_gamma   90.00
#
_symmetry.space_group_name_H-M   'P 1'
#
loop_
_entity.id
_entity.type
_entity.pdbx_description
1 polymer ?
#
loop_
_entity_poly.entity_id
_entity_poly.type
_entity_poly.pdbx_seq_one_letter_code
_entity_poly.pdbx_strand_id
1 'polypeptide(L)'
;IPQKPQIFGHEQPIDEEKVARLTCRSSGSKPAAQLRWRKGNKELKDEGTEVMEDPNGKTFTVSSRVEFRVTKEDNEAEVTCTVDHESLQNSERSTTQKLQVHCTPTPPSSPPLPGTGSALPQGAGDRGWWSLTAIPLCSPQEFLWEKEGSTAPLQRSSNSILIFPFLNKSDSGTYVCTATSSMGSVVAKYNLDVSGK
;
A
#
# COMPACT_ATOMS: atom_id res chain seq x y z
N ILE A 1 -14.86 -22.91 -26.68
CA ILE A 1 -14.34 -22.82 -25.29
C ILE A 1 -13.77 -21.43 -25.09
N PRO A 2 -14.08 -20.76 -23.97
CA PRO A 2 -13.59 -19.42 -23.73
C PRO A 2 -12.06 -19.37 -23.65
N GLN A 3 -11.48 -18.29 -24.17
CA GLN A 3 -10.04 -18.04 -24.13
C GLN A 3 -9.60 -17.60 -22.73
N LYS A 4 -8.29 -17.71 -22.48
CA LYS A 4 -7.70 -17.23 -21.23
C LYS A 4 -7.96 -15.72 -21.10
N PRO A 5 -8.49 -15.26 -19.95
CA PRO A 5 -8.81 -13.84 -19.78
C PRO A 5 -7.54 -12.99 -19.78
N GLN A 6 -7.65 -11.73 -20.15
CA GLN A 6 -6.57 -10.75 -20.04
C GLN A 6 -7.00 -9.60 -19.14
N ILE A 7 -6.13 -9.20 -18.23
CA ILE A 7 -6.35 -8.08 -17.30
C ILE A 7 -5.64 -6.84 -17.85
N PHE A 8 -6.31 -5.68 -17.82
CA PHE A 8 -5.82 -4.37 -18.27
C PHE A 8 -6.00 -3.34 -17.14
N GLY A 9 -5.34 -2.19 -17.25
CA GLY A 9 -5.40 -1.12 -16.25
C GLY A 9 -4.35 -1.22 -15.13
N HIS A 10 -3.33 -2.06 -15.31
CA HIS A 10 -2.24 -2.28 -14.35
C HIS A 10 -0.86 -1.86 -14.90
N GLU A 11 -0.82 -1.11 -16.01
CA GLU A 11 0.43 -0.71 -16.69
C GLU A 11 1.23 0.33 -15.91
N GLN A 12 0.56 1.09 -15.02
CA GLN A 12 1.18 2.08 -14.16
C GLN A 12 0.93 1.75 -12.68
N PRO A 13 1.87 2.09 -11.78
CA PRO A 13 1.65 2.01 -10.35
C PRO A 13 0.45 2.87 -9.94
N ILE A 14 -0.37 2.35 -9.04
CA ILE A 14 -1.57 3.04 -8.54
C ILE A 14 -1.23 3.65 -7.19
N ASP A 15 -1.51 4.94 -6.98
CA ASP A 15 -1.23 5.55 -5.69
C ASP A 15 -2.11 4.96 -4.58
N GLU A 16 -1.57 4.91 -3.37
CA GLU A 16 -2.31 4.57 -2.16
C GLU A 16 -3.54 5.47 -1.99
N GLU A 17 -4.61 4.93 -1.39
CA GLU A 17 -5.89 5.60 -1.13
C GLU A 17 -6.68 6.02 -2.39
N LYS A 18 -6.12 5.81 -3.59
CA LYS A 18 -6.83 5.96 -4.87
C LYS A 18 -7.60 4.69 -5.23
N VAL A 19 -8.46 4.83 -6.23
CA VAL A 19 -9.28 3.72 -6.75
C VAL A 19 -8.54 3.05 -7.90
N ALA A 20 -8.25 1.76 -7.76
CA ALA A 20 -7.76 0.93 -8.86
C ALA A 20 -8.91 0.59 -9.80
N ARG A 21 -8.69 0.73 -11.11
CA ARG A 21 -9.67 0.43 -12.15
C ARG A 21 -9.10 -0.64 -13.07
N LEU A 22 -9.51 -1.90 -12.87
CA LEU A 22 -9.04 -3.02 -13.67
C LEU A 22 -10.13 -3.53 -14.58
N THR A 23 -9.74 -3.94 -15.78
CA THR A 23 -10.65 -4.52 -16.78
C THR A 23 -10.17 -5.91 -17.16
N CYS A 24 -11.05 -6.89 -17.12
CA CYS A 24 -10.77 -8.27 -17.52
C CYS A 24 -11.61 -8.61 -18.74
N ARG A 25 -10.97 -9.16 -19.79
CA ARG A 25 -11.64 -9.51 -21.04
C ARG A 25 -11.37 -10.95 -21.44
N SER A 26 -12.41 -11.69 -21.85
CA SER A 26 -12.32 -13.05 -22.40
C SER A 26 -13.24 -13.20 -23.61
N SER A 27 -12.77 -13.91 -24.64
CA SER A 27 -13.45 -14.12 -25.93
C SER A 27 -13.69 -15.60 -26.22
N GLY A 28 -14.63 -15.91 -27.11
CA GLY A 28 -14.87 -17.30 -27.58
C GLY A 28 -15.79 -18.14 -26.69
N SER A 29 -16.63 -17.49 -25.87
CA SER A 29 -17.63 -18.16 -25.02
C SER A 29 -18.96 -18.39 -25.75
N LYS A 30 -19.65 -19.51 -25.46
CA LYS A 30 -21.04 -19.75 -25.88
C LYS A 30 -21.68 -20.75 -24.90
N PRO A 31 -22.67 -20.34 -24.09
CA PRO A 31 -23.25 -18.98 -23.93
C PRO A 31 -22.23 -17.95 -23.41
N ALA A 32 -22.63 -16.69 -23.23
CA ALA A 32 -21.73 -15.67 -22.68
C ALA A 32 -21.17 -16.12 -21.31
N ALA A 33 -19.84 -16.14 -21.16
CA ALA A 33 -19.19 -16.54 -19.92
C ALA A 33 -19.31 -15.46 -18.83
N GLN A 34 -19.18 -15.87 -17.57
CA GLN A 34 -19.14 -14.93 -16.45
C GLN A 34 -17.70 -14.76 -15.96
N LEU A 35 -17.32 -13.53 -15.63
CA LEU A 35 -16.00 -13.21 -15.10
C LEU A 35 -16.11 -12.97 -13.60
N ARG A 36 -15.23 -13.62 -12.84
CA ARG A 36 -15.13 -13.46 -11.38
C ARG A 36 -13.80 -12.83 -11.02
N TRP A 37 -13.84 -11.81 -10.17
CA TRP A 37 -12.66 -11.13 -9.66
C TRP A 37 -12.32 -11.59 -8.26
N ARG A 38 -11.05 -11.87 -8.03
CA ARG A 38 -10.52 -12.23 -6.72
C ARG A 38 -9.22 -11.47 -6.49
N LYS A 39 -9.04 -10.94 -5.28
CA LYS A 39 -7.82 -10.25 -4.84
C LYS A 39 -7.29 -10.94 -3.59
N GLY A 40 -6.17 -11.63 -3.72
CA GLY A 40 -5.69 -12.59 -2.72
C GLY A 40 -6.77 -13.62 -2.40
N ASN A 41 -7.28 -13.59 -1.17
CA ASN A 41 -8.36 -14.47 -0.70
C ASN A 41 -9.75 -13.82 -0.70
N LYS A 42 -9.89 -12.56 -1.15
CA LYS A 42 -11.14 -11.81 -1.12
C LYS A 42 -11.77 -11.73 -2.51
N GLU A 43 -13.04 -12.10 -2.63
CA GLU A 43 -13.81 -11.87 -3.86
C GLU A 43 -14.16 -10.38 -3.98
N LEU A 44 -14.01 -9.85 -5.19
CA LEU A 44 -14.37 -8.47 -5.52
C LEU A 44 -15.68 -8.45 -6.31
N LYS A 45 -16.50 -7.44 -6.05
CA LYS A 45 -17.74 -7.20 -6.79
C LYS A 45 -17.41 -6.42 -8.07
N ASP A 46 -17.88 -6.91 -9.21
CA ASP A 46 -17.75 -6.18 -10.46
C ASP A 46 -18.69 -4.97 -10.49
N GLU A 47 -18.22 -3.86 -11.06
CA GLU A 47 -19.01 -2.65 -11.32
C GLU A 47 -19.93 -2.84 -12.54
N GLY A 48 -19.58 -3.79 -13.40
CA GLY A 48 -20.41 -4.19 -14.52
C GLY A 48 -19.69 -5.13 -15.47
N THR A 49 -20.50 -5.95 -16.13
CA THR A 49 -20.05 -6.89 -17.16
C THR A 49 -20.71 -6.53 -18.49
N GLU A 50 -19.89 -6.24 -19.49
CA GLU A 50 -20.30 -6.00 -20.87
C GLU A 50 -20.18 -7.30 -21.67
N VAL A 51 -21.21 -7.60 -22.46
CA VAL A 51 -21.27 -8.75 -23.35
C VAL A 51 -21.39 -8.25 -24.78
N MET A 52 -20.45 -8.64 -25.62
CA MET A 52 -20.41 -8.31 -27.04
C MET A 52 -20.46 -9.60 -27.84
N GLU A 53 -21.25 -9.61 -28.92
CA GLU A 53 -21.22 -10.71 -29.88
C GLU A 53 -19.98 -10.56 -30.77
N ASP A 54 -19.25 -11.66 -30.97
CA ASP A 54 -18.07 -11.65 -31.83
C ASP A 54 -18.48 -11.45 -33.29
N PRO A 55 -17.63 -10.84 -34.15
CA PRO A 55 -17.91 -10.62 -35.57
C PRO A 55 -18.32 -11.89 -36.34
N ASN A 56 -17.93 -13.05 -35.83
CA ASN A 56 -18.26 -14.35 -36.39
C ASN A 56 -19.72 -14.78 -36.13
N GLY A 57 -20.49 -14.07 -35.31
CA GLY A 57 -21.89 -14.38 -34.93
C GLY A 57 -22.08 -15.72 -34.22
N LYS A 58 -20.97 -16.32 -33.75
CA LYS A 58 -20.94 -17.69 -33.22
C LYS A 58 -20.59 -17.75 -31.74
N THR A 59 -19.90 -16.74 -31.22
CA THR A 59 -19.37 -16.68 -29.86
C THR A 59 -19.53 -15.27 -29.28
N PHE A 60 -19.37 -15.16 -27.97
CA PHE A 60 -19.43 -13.90 -27.23
C PHE A 60 -18.08 -13.59 -26.60
N THR A 61 -17.77 -12.29 -26.61
CA THR A 61 -16.70 -11.67 -25.83
C THR A 61 -17.30 -10.95 -24.63
N VAL A 62 -16.76 -11.24 -23.45
CA VAL A 62 -17.20 -10.67 -22.18
C VAL A 62 -16.08 -9.84 -21.58
N SER A 63 -16.45 -8.68 -21.06
CA SER A 63 -15.55 -7.70 -20.46
C SER A 63 -16.11 -7.23 -19.13
N SER A 64 -15.41 -7.51 -18.03
CA SER A 64 -15.83 -7.11 -16.69
C SER A 64 -14.89 -6.06 -16.13
N ARG A 65 -15.45 -5.07 -15.43
CA ARG A 65 -14.70 -3.99 -14.78
C ARG A 65 -14.86 -4.08 -13.28
N VAL A 66 -13.75 -3.88 -12.57
CA VAL A 66 -13.74 -3.85 -11.10
C VAL A 66 -13.06 -2.57 -10.63
N GLU A 67 -13.65 -1.98 -9.60
CA GLU A 67 -13.10 -0.82 -8.91
C GLU A 67 -12.98 -1.13 -7.42
N PHE A 68 -11.81 -0.88 -6.85
CA PHE A 68 -11.60 -1.03 -5.43
C PHE A 68 -10.60 0.00 -4.93
N ARG A 69 -10.75 0.36 -3.66
CA ARG A 69 -9.82 1.25 -2.98
C ARG A 69 -8.52 0.52 -2.71
N VAL A 70 -7.41 1.10 -3.16
CA VAL A 70 -6.08 0.54 -2.98
C VAL A 70 -5.56 0.92 -1.59
N THR A 71 -5.14 -0.07 -0.83
CA THR A 71 -4.43 0.12 0.43
C THR A 71 -2.97 -0.26 0.28
N LYS A 72 -2.14 0.19 1.21
CA LYS A 72 -0.72 -0.17 1.29
C LYS A 72 -0.44 -1.67 1.29
N GLU A 73 -1.33 -2.46 1.89
CA GLU A 73 -1.18 -3.92 1.95
C GLU A 73 -1.43 -4.59 0.59
N ASP A 74 -1.91 -3.84 -0.39
CA ASP A 74 -2.17 -4.33 -1.73
C ASP A 74 -0.93 -4.30 -2.63
N ASN A 75 0.19 -3.74 -2.16
CA ASN A 75 1.42 -3.78 -2.92
C ASN A 75 1.89 -5.24 -3.07
N GLU A 76 2.17 -5.66 -4.30
CA GLU A 76 2.42 -7.06 -4.67
C GLU A 76 1.24 -8.02 -4.45
N ALA A 77 0.05 -7.52 -4.09
CA ALA A 77 -1.13 -8.36 -3.98
C ALA A 77 -1.54 -8.90 -5.36
N GLU A 78 -1.99 -10.14 -5.36
CA GLU A 78 -2.38 -10.86 -6.56
C GLU A 78 -3.88 -10.66 -6.84
N VAL A 79 -4.20 -10.08 -7.98
CA VAL A 79 -5.56 -9.97 -8.50
C VAL A 79 -5.74 -11.01 -9.60
N THR A 80 -6.63 -11.96 -9.36
CA THR A 80 -7.00 -13.02 -10.29
C THR A 80 -8.36 -12.72 -10.91
N CYS A 81 -8.43 -12.80 -12.23
CA CYS A 81 -9.70 -12.88 -12.96
C CYS A 81 -9.90 -14.31 -13.44
N THR A 82 -11.02 -14.93 -13.06
CA THR A 82 -11.39 -16.30 -13.42
C THR A 82 -12.61 -16.30 -14.34
N VAL A 83 -12.58 -17.12 -15.39
CA VAL A 83 -13.72 -17.36 -16.27
C VAL A 83 -14.56 -18.52 -15.74
N ASP A 84 -15.84 -18.25 -15.55
CA ASP A 84 -16.88 -19.19 -15.14
C ASP A 84 -17.76 -19.51 -16.37
N HIS A 85 -17.72 -20.76 -16.84
CA HIS A 85 -18.46 -21.20 -18.02
C HIS A 85 -18.65 -22.73 -17.98
N GLU A 86 -19.84 -23.20 -18.37
CA GLU A 86 -20.23 -24.62 -18.32
C GLU A 86 -19.29 -25.57 -19.10
N SER A 87 -18.64 -25.06 -20.16
CA SER A 87 -17.72 -25.85 -20.97
C SER A 87 -16.36 -26.12 -20.30
N LEU A 88 -16.11 -25.57 -19.10
CA LEU A 88 -14.82 -25.64 -18.41
C LEU A 88 -14.77 -26.76 -17.35
N GLN A 89 -15.56 -27.83 -17.51
CA GLN A 89 -15.81 -28.97 -16.59
C GLN A 89 -14.60 -29.55 -15.81
N ASN A 90 -13.35 -29.21 -16.15
CA ASN A 90 -12.17 -29.42 -15.31
C ASN A 90 -10.96 -28.53 -15.69
N SER A 91 -11.20 -27.37 -16.30
CA SER A 91 -10.13 -26.50 -16.84
C SER A 91 -10.43 -25.05 -16.52
N GLU A 92 -10.00 -24.59 -15.35
CA GLU A 92 -10.12 -23.19 -14.97
C GLU A 92 -9.28 -22.32 -15.93
N ARG A 93 -9.91 -21.25 -16.45
CA ARG A 93 -9.21 -20.22 -17.21
C ARG A 93 -9.13 -18.97 -16.35
N SER A 94 -7.98 -18.78 -15.72
CA SER A 94 -7.71 -17.62 -14.89
C SER A 94 -6.40 -16.94 -15.26
N THR A 95 -6.34 -15.64 -14.99
CA THR A 95 -5.13 -14.82 -15.14
C THR A 95 -4.92 -14.06 -13.85
N THR A 96 -3.70 -14.13 -13.32
CA THR A 96 -3.29 -13.43 -12.11
C THR A 96 -2.36 -12.29 -12.46
N GLN A 97 -2.62 -11.11 -11.90
CA GLN A 97 -1.84 -9.91 -12.04
C GLN A 97 -1.38 -9.42 -10.67
N LYS A 98 -0.09 -9.11 -10.53
CA LYS A 98 0.44 -8.46 -9.33
C LYS A 98 0.24 -6.96 -9.41
N LEU A 99 -0.31 -6.37 -8.35
CA LEU A 99 -0.49 -4.92 -8.25
C LEU A 99 0.82 -4.24 -7.85
N GLN A 100 1.02 -3.04 -8.39
CA GLN A 100 2.10 -2.14 -7.99
C GLN A 100 1.45 -0.90 -7.38
N VAL A 101 1.68 -0.68 -6.09
CA VAL A 101 1.08 0.45 -5.37
C VAL A 101 2.17 1.46 -5.06
N HIS A 102 1.96 2.71 -5.49
CA HIS A 102 2.84 3.81 -5.16
C HIS A 102 2.41 4.41 -3.82
N CYS A 103 3.29 4.31 -2.83
CA CYS A 103 3.05 4.92 -1.53
C CYS A 103 3.85 6.21 -1.42
N THR A 104 3.15 7.32 -1.11
CA THR A 104 3.80 8.56 -0.70
C THR A 104 3.78 8.65 0.84
N PRO A 105 4.90 8.41 1.50
CA PRO A 105 4.99 8.53 2.96
C PRO A 105 4.67 9.96 3.39
N THR A 106 3.67 10.07 4.26
CA THR A 106 3.29 11.33 4.90
C THR A 106 4.19 11.55 6.11
N PRO A 107 4.77 12.75 6.30
CA PRO A 107 5.54 13.04 7.50
C PRO A 107 4.61 12.96 8.73
N PRO A 108 5.05 12.35 9.85
CA PRO A 108 4.25 12.34 11.07
C PRO A 108 4.18 13.74 11.65
N SER A 109 3.07 14.04 12.31
CA SER A 109 2.96 15.19 13.20
C SER A 109 3.96 15.02 14.36
N SER A 110 4.73 16.07 14.62
CA SER A 110 5.59 16.16 15.80
C SER A 110 4.79 15.82 17.07
N PRO A 111 5.35 15.06 18.04
CA PRO A 111 4.70 14.90 19.34
C PRO A 111 4.46 16.28 19.98
N PRO A 112 3.33 16.49 20.67
CA PRO A 112 3.05 17.76 21.33
C PRO A 112 4.13 18.05 22.37
N LEU A 113 4.66 19.28 22.31
CA LEU A 113 5.63 19.82 23.26
C LEU A 113 5.18 19.59 24.71
N PRO A 114 6.08 19.22 25.65
CA PRO A 114 5.78 19.33 27.07
C PRO A 114 5.71 20.82 27.44
N GLY A 115 4.51 21.39 27.34
CA GLY A 115 4.26 22.80 27.66
C GLY A 115 2.86 23.30 27.29
N THR A 116 2.18 22.63 26.35
CA THR A 116 0.83 23.03 25.93
C THR A 116 -0.06 21.81 25.72
N GLY A 117 -0.83 21.46 26.75
CA GLY A 117 -2.12 20.77 26.63
C GLY A 117 -2.10 19.24 26.45
N SER A 118 -2.63 18.55 27.47
CA SER A 118 -3.28 17.22 27.41
C SER A 118 -2.42 16.04 26.91
N ALA A 119 -1.58 15.50 27.80
CA ALA A 119 -1.10 14.13 27.71
C ALA A 119 -2.26 13.15 27.98
N LEU A 120 -2.59 12.27 27.04
CA LEU A 120 -3.36 11.07 27.37
C LEU A 120 -2.41 10.07 28.06
N PRO A 121 -2.75 9.58 29.26
CA PRO A 121 -1.87 8.74 30.04
C PRO A 121 -1.92 7.30 29.51
N GLN A 122 -0.86 6.83 28.86
CA GLN A 122 -0.56 5.40 28.87
C GLN A 122 0.51 5.14 29.94
N GLY A 123 0.01 4.76 31.13
CA GLY A 123 0.67 3.79 32.01
C GLY A 123 2.05 4.16 32.57
N ALA A 124 2.02 4.88 33.70
CA ALA A 124 2.83 4.66 34.90
C ALA A 124 4.37 4.62 34.80
N GLY A 125 4.99 5.72 35.24
CA GLY A 125 6.37 5.77 35.72
C GLY A 125 6.96 7.17 35.56
N ASP A 126 7.36 7.80 36.65
CA ASP A 126 7.74 9.21 36.83
C ASP A 126 9.05 9.66 36.13
N ARG A 127 9.28 9.16 34.91
CA ARG A 127 10.34 9.55 33.97
C ARG A 127 9.79 9.38 32.56
N GLY A 128 9.19 10.45 32.03
CA GLY A 128 8.65 10.47 30.68
C GLY A 128 9.74 10.15 29.66
N TRP A 129 9.66 8.98 29.03
CA TRP A 129 10.42 8.68 27.83
C TRP A 129 9.73 9.38 26.65
N TRP A 130 10.53 9.92 25.75
CA TRP A 130 10.09 10.70 24.61
C TRP A 130 10.54 9.95 23.36
N SER A 131 9.67 9.91 22.36
CA SER A 131 9.87 9.13 21.16
C SER A 131 9.45 9.95 19.94
N LEU A 132 10.33 10.01 18.95
CA LEU A 132 9.96 10.47 17.61
C LEU A 132 9.53 9.24 16.83
N THR A 133 8.24 9.11 16.59
CA THR A 133 7.68 8.01 15.79
C THR A 133 7.51 8.49 14.36
N ALA A 134 8.33 7.98 13.45
CA ALA A 134 7.96 7.94 12.05
C ALA A 134 6.76 6.98 11.95
N ILE A 135 5.61 7.42 11.43
CA ILE A 135 4.51 6.52 11.10
C ILE A 135 4.72 6.16 9.63
N PRO A 136 5.33 5.01 9.32
CA PRO A 136 5.35 4.53 7.95
C PRO A 136 3.92 4.31 7.48
N LEU A 137 3.50 5.05 6.46
CA LEU A 137 2.24 4.75 5.80
C LEU A 137 2.33 3.55 4.86
N CYS A 138 3.51 3.04 4.53
CA CYS A 138 3.69 1.73 3.87
C CYS A 138 4.88 1.00 4.47
N SER A 139 4.81 -0.33 4.58
CA SER A 139 5.83 -1.19 5.19
C SER A 139 7.21 -0.93 4.57
N PRO A 140 8.07 -0.12 5.21
CA PRO A 140 9.44 -0.01 4.77
C PRO A 140 10.19 -1.20 5.33
N GLN A 141 11.18 -1.67 4.58
CA GLN A 141 12.00 -2.78 5.04
C GLN A 141 13.05 -2.28 6.05
N GLU A 142 13.45 -1.01 5.94
CA GLU A 142 14.42 -0.38 6.85
C GLU A 142 14.09 1.09 7.12
N PHE A 143 14.34 1.55 8.36
CA PHE A 143 14.43 2.96 8.72
C PHE A 143 15.86 3.33 9.10
N LEU A 144 16.27 4.53 8.70
CA LEU A 144 17.54 5.14 9.01
C LEU A 144 17.27 6.50 9.65
N TRP A 145 17.77 6.72 10.86
CA TRP A 145 17.71 8.00 11.57
C TRP A 145 19.08 8.66 11.58
N GLU A 146 19.12 9.94 11.24
CA GLU A 146 20.33 10.76 11.18
C GLU A 146 20.06 12.11 11.86
N LYS A 147 21.09 12.73 12.46
CA LYS A 147 21.02 14.13 12.88
C LYS A 147 21.62 14.99 11.77
N GLU A 148 20.96 16.09 11.42
CA GLU A 148 21.50 17.05 10.46
C GLU A 148 22.84 17.60 11.01
N GLY A 149 23.94 17.27 10.33
CA GLY A 149 25.30 17.60 10.76
C GLY A 149 26.07 16.49 11.50
N SER A 150 25.48 15.32 11.77
CA SER A 150 26.24 14.16 12.30
C SER A 150 26.92 13.37 11.19
N THR A 151 28.14 12.89 11.44
CA THR A 151 28.92 12.03 10.53
C THR A 151 28.48 10.56 10.52
N ALA A 152 27.64 10.12 11.45
CA ALA A 152 27.17 8.75 11.57
C ALA A 152 25.66 8.70 11.83
N PRO A 153 24.96 7.67 11.30
CA PRO A 153 23.54 7.48 11.58
C PRO A 153 23.31 7.13 13.05
N LEU A 154 22.26 7.71 13.64
CA LEU A 154 21.88 7.50 15.03
C LEU A 154 21.29 6.10 15.25
N GLN A 155 20.49 5.65 14.28
CA GLN A 155 19.82 4.36 14.38
C GLN A 155 19.52 3.85 12.97
N ARG A 156 19.78 2.56 12.73
CA ARG A 156 19.25 1.83 11.59
C ARG A 156 18.48 0.62 12.11
N SER A 157 17.19 0.55 11.86
CA SER A 157 16.34 -0.51 12.38
C SER A 157 15.07 -0.66 11.56
N SER A 158 14.38 -1.80 11.71
CA SER A 158 13.01 -1.98 11.24
C SER A 158 12.00 -1.17 12.07
N ASN A 159 12.43 -0.63 13.21
CA ASN A 159 11.61 0.21 14.07
C ASN A 159 11.60 1.65 13.58
N SER A 160 10.41 2.21 13.42
CA SER A 160 10.19 3.57 12.95
C SER A 160 10.37 4.64 14.03
N ILE A 161 10.83 4.24 15.23
CA ILE A 161 10.84 5.09 16.42
C ILE A 161 12.29 5.35 16.84
N LEU A 162 12.66 6.63 16.86
CA LEU A 162 13.88 7.08 17.54
C LEU A 162 13.54 7.40 18.99
N ILE A 163 14.04 6.56 19.89
CA ILE A 163 13.91 6.72 21.33
C ILE A 163 15.21 7.34 21.81
N PHE A 164 15.12 8.31 22.70
CA PHE A 164 16.28 8.59 23.51
C PHE A 164 16.00 8.56 25.01
N PRO A 165 16.94 8.02 25.79
CA PRO A 165 16.69 7.74 27.21
C PRO A 165 16.84 8.99 28.08
N PHE A 166 17.66 9.96 27.67
CA PHE A 166 17.92 11.21 28.41
C PHE A 166 18.05 12.40 27.44
N LEU A 167 17.13 13.37 27.49
CA LEU A 167 17.21 14.60 26.68
C LEU A 167 18.20 15.56 27.32
N ASN A 168 19.18 16.01 26.56
CA ASN A 168 20.00 17.16 26.90
C ASN A 168 19.78 18.33 25.93
N LYS A 169 20.11 19.55 26.36
CA LYS A 169 20.08 20.75 25.49
C LYS A 169 20.87 20.53 24.20
N SER A 170 21.97 19.77 24.27
CA SER A 170 22.82 19.40 23.13
C SER A 170 22.15 18.47 22.12
N ASP A 171 21.06 17.79 22.50
CA ASP A 171 20.27 16.95 21.59
C ASP A 171 19.32 17.77 20.73
N SER A 172 19.15 19.07 21.01
CA SER A 172 18.40 19.94 20.10
C SER A 172 19.01 19.92 18.70
N GLY A 173 18.16 19.91 17.68
CA GLY A 173 18.57 19.89 16.28
C GLY A 173 17.52 19.29 15.35
N THR A 174 17.86 19.25 14.06
CA THR A 174 17.03 18.61 13.04
C THR A 174 17.42 17.13 12.92
N TYR A 175 16.45 16.24 13.03
CA TYR A 175 16.57 14.80 12.84
C TYR A 175 15.93 14.41 11.52
N VAL A 176 16.56 13.49 10.80
CA VAL A 176 16.13 13.05 9.47
C VAL A 176 15.89 11.55 9.54
N CYS A 177 14.67 11.12 9.18
CA CYS A 177 14.33 9.72 9.04
C CYS A 177 14.23 9.37 7.55
N THR A 178 15.06 8.46 7.10
CA THR A 178 15.00 7.88 5.77
C THR A 178 14.37 6.49 5.86
N ALA A 179 13.19 6.31 5.28
CA ALA A 179 12.54 5.01 5.21
C ALA A 179 12.76 4.41 3.81
N THR A 180 13.31 3.21 3.75
CA THR A 180 13.66 2.52 2.50
C THR A 180 12.77 1.29 2.32
N SER A 181 12.22 1.15 1.12
CA SER A 181 11.47 -0.01 0.67
C SER A 181 12.02 -0.51 -0.66
N SER A 182 11.55 -1.68 -1.11
CA SER A 182 11.94 -2.28 -2.40
C SER A 182 11.66 -1.37 -3.61
N MET A 183 10.78 -0.39 -3.46
CA MET A 183 10.36 0.54 -4.51
C MET A 183 11.00 1.92 -4.43
N GLY A 184 11.76 2.25 -3.38
CA GLY A 184 12.38 3.56 -3.22
C GLY A 184 12.63 3.98 -1.78
N SER A 185 13.11 5.20 -1.60
CA SER A 185 13.36 5.79 -0.28
C SER A 185 12.61 7.13 -0.13
N VAL A 186 12.10 7.36 1.08
CA VAL A 186 11.57 8.66 1.50
C VAL A 186 12.47 9.24 2.56
N VAL A 187 12.52 10.57 2.61
CA VAL A 187 13.14 11.33 3.71
C VAL A 187 12.09 12.20 4.42
N ALA A 188 12.04 12.11 5.75
CA ALA A 188 11.24 12.98 6.63
C ALA A 188 12.17 13.74 7.58
N LYS A 189 11.86 15.02 7.89
CA LYS A 189 12.64 15.87 8.80
C LYS A 189 11.84 16.24 10.05
N TYR A 190 12.50 16.27 11.20
CA TYR A 190 11.94 16.55 12.51
C TYR A 190 12.80 17.57 13.23
N ASN A 191 12.22 18.62 13.80
CA ASN A 191 12.94 19.56 14.64
C ASN A 191 12.69 19.24 16.11
N LEU A 192 13.75 18.93 16.84
CA LEU A 192 13.73 18.74 18.28
C LEU A 192 14.35 19.98 18.94
N ASP A 193 13.57 20.68 19.75
CA ASP A 193 14.05 21.77 20.59
C ASP A 193 13.94 21.38 22.05
N VAL A 194 15.08 21.39 22.76
CA VAL A 194 15.15 21.02 24.18
C VAL A 194 15.43 22.27 25.00
N SER A 195 14.39 23.06 25.23
CA SER A 195 14.45 24.21 26.12
C SER A 195 14.46 23.75 27.58
N GLY A 196 15.65 23.63 28.18
CA GLY A 196 15.80 23.32 29.60
C GLY A 196 15.35 24.49 30.49
N LYS A 197 14.53 24.18 31.50
CA LYS A 197 14.16 25.07 32.60
C LYS A 197 15.37 25.52 33.41
#